data_AF-A0A2V8MGE8-F1
#
_entry.id   AF-A0A2V8MGE8-F1
#
_cell.length_a   1.000
_cell.length_b   1.000
_cell.length_c   1.000
_cell.angle_alpha   90.00
_cell.angle_beta   90.00
_cell.angle_gamma   90.00
#
_symmetry.space_group_name_H-M   'P 1'
#
loop_
_entity.id
_entity.type
_entity.pdbx_description
1 polymer ?
#
loop_
_entity_poly.entity_id
_entity_poly.type
_entity_poly.pdbx_seq_one_letter_code
_entity_poly.pdbx_strand_id
1 'polypeptide(L)'
;MNSNIAKNLVFRNVFVCAVAIAITSCGTATFSKTGSDAQIESLRSFELAFIDEFAVPGKHFNSTAFDAKVNEGNAKFQQAIANDKFTARRPVLVDLKGQFDADAAHLRSKASRGKVTPALASEMKKDVNKIYDHALGR
;
A
#
# COMPACT_ATOMS: atom_id res chain seq x y z
N MET A 1 44.39 48.77 22.22
CA MET A 1 45.47 47.85 21.81
C MET A 1 45.49 46.67 22.77
N ASN A 2 45.09 45.47 22.33
CA ASN A 2 45.93 44.25 22.27
C ASN A 2 45.03 43.00 22.07
N SER A 3 45.49 42.12 21.17
CA SER A 3 44.83 40.89 20.71
C SER A 3 45.03 39.73 21.70
N ASN A 4 44.20 38.67 21.59
CA ASN A 4 44.63 37.29 21.23
C ASN A 4 43.63 36.19 21.67
N ILE A 5 42.86 35.75 20.67
CA ILE A 5 42.46 34.39 20.27
C ILE A 5 42.97 33.17 21.08
N ALA A 6 42.03 32.24 21.31
CA ALA A 6 42.08 30.76 21.16
C ALA A 6 42.01 29.80 22.37
N LYS A 7 40.94 28.98 22.30
CA LYS A 7 40.90 27.50 22.41
C LYS A 7 41.16 26.86 23.78
N ASN A 8 40.09 26.32 24.39
CA ASN A 8 40.02 24.90 24.78
C ASN A 8 38.63 24.56 25.32
N LEU A 9 37.76 24.03 24.44
CA LEU A 9 36.52 23.39 24.86
C LEU A 9 36.86 21.93 25.21
N VAL A 10 37.26 21.69 26.45
CA VAL A 10 37.42 20.34 27.01
C VAL A 10 36.22 20.09 27.91
N PHE A 11 35.13 19.58 27.33
CA PHE A 11 34.08 18.93 28.13
C PHE A 11 34.28 17.42 28.03
N ARG A 12 35.09 16.90 28.95
CA ARG A 12 35.02 15.52 29.40
C ARG A 12 34.07 15.50 30.61
N ASN A 13 32.90 14.90 30.47
CA ASN A 13 32.37 14.10 31.56
C ASN A 13 31.48 12.98 31.04
N VAL A 14 31.90 11.77 31.38
CA VAL A 14 31.27 10.47 31.09
C VAL A 14 30.17 10.26 32.12
N PHE A 15 28.95 9.92 31.70
CA PHE A 15 28.09 9.08 32.51
C PHE A 15 27.31 8.09 31.64
N VAL A 16 27.52 6.83 31.97
CA VAL A 16 26.98 5.62 31.38
C VAL A 16 25.52 5.45 31.80
N CYS A 17 24.66 5.12 30.84
CA CYS A 17 23.51 4.25 31.13
C CYS A 17 23.26 3.35 29.91
N ALA A 18 23.98 2.23 29.91
CA ALA A 18 23.70 1.11 29.04
C ALA A 18 22.36 0.50 29.46
N VAL A 19 21.31 0.75 28.68
CA VAL A 19 20.17 -0.17 28.62
C VAL A 19 20.39 -1.01 27.37
N ALA A 20 21.04 -2.16 27.58
CA ALA A 20 21.05 -3.24 26.62
C ALA A 20 19.62 -3.76 26.49
N ILE A 21 18.86 -3.26 25.52
CA ILE A 21 17.65 -3.95 25.08
C ILE A 21 18.12 -5.06 24.16
N ALA A 22 18.42 -6.22 24.75
CA ALA A 22 18.42 -7.47 24.02
C ALA A 22 16.96 -7.76 23.63
N ILE A 23 16.50 -7.17 22.53
CA ILE A 23 15.23 -7.58 21.92
C ILE A 23 15.55 -8.90 21.22
N THR A 24 15.28 -9.99 21.91
CA THR A 24 15.07 -11.30 21.29
C THR A 24 14.12 -11.08 20.10
N SER A 25 14.63 -11.29 18.90
CA SER A 25 14.08 -10.85 17.60
C SER A 25 12.81 -11.59 17.15
N CYS A 26 11.95 -12.00 18.10
CA CYS A 26 10.68 -12.64 17.82
C CYS A 26 9.47 -11.68 17.91
N GLY A 27 9.66 -10.47 18.45
CA GLY A 27 8.58 -9.48 18.58
C GLY A 27 8.35 -8.63 17.32
N THR A 28 9.41 -8.12 16.70
CA THR A 28 9.32 -7.18 15.57
C THR A 28 8.75 -7.78 14.30
N ALA A 29 8.96 -9.08 14.06
CA ALA A 29 8.39 -9.78 12.91
C ALA A 29 6.86 -9.86 12.98
N THR A 30 6.31 -10.12 14.18
CA THR A 30 4.86 -10.21 14.39
C THR A 30 4.19 -8.84 14.22
N PHE A 31 4.73 -7.77 14.82
CA PHE A 31 4.20 -6.42 14.65
C PHE A 31 4.28 -5.93 13.19
N SER A 32 5.37 -6.23 12.50
CA SER A 32 5.54 -5.85 11.09
C SER A 32 4.61 -6.63 10.18
N LYS A 33 4.36 -7.92 10.47
CA LYS A 33 3.39 -8.74 9.74
C LYS A 33 1.96 -8.24 9.94
N THR A 34 1.53 -7.98 11.17
CA THR A 34 0.19 -7.44 11.44
C THR A 34 -0.04 -6.09 10.76
N GLY A 35 0.98 -5.22 10.74
CA GLY A 35 0.91 -3.95 10.01
C GLY A 35 0.82 -4.11 8.49
N SER A 36 1.60 -5.02 7.90
CA SER A 36 1.57 -5.34 6.47
C SER A 36 0.23 -5.98 6.06
N ASP A 37 -0.32 -6.88 6.88
CA ASP A 37 -1.63 -7.48 6.63
C ASP A 37 -2.75 -6.42 6.67
N ALA A 38 -2.74 -5.50 7.64
CA ALA A 38 -3.70 -4.40 7.69
C ALA A 38 -3.60 -3.46 6.47
N GLN A 39 -2.39 -3.22 5.99
CA GLN A 39 -2.17 -2.44 4.77
C GLN A 39 -2.72 -3.14 3.52
N ILE A 40 -2.53 -4.46 3.41
CA ILE A 40 -3.10 -5.26 2.30
C ILE A 40 -4.63 -5.25 2.35
N GLU A 41 -5.25 -5.34 3.52
CA GLU A 41 -6.72 -5.22 3.66
C GLU A 41 -7.23 -3.82 3.29
N SER A 42 -6.44 -2.76 3.55
CA SER A 42 -6.79 -1.41 3.11
C SER A 42 -6.77 -1.28 1.58
N LEU A 43 -5.81 -1.93 0.91
CA LEU A 43 -5.74 -1.98 -0.55
C LEU A 43 -6.92 -2.78 -1.14
N ARG A 44 -7.26 -3.94 -0.54
CA ARG A 44 -8.45 -4.73 -0.89
C ARG A 44 -9.72 -3.87 -0.84
N SER A 45 -9.91 -3.18 0.27
CA SER A 45 -11.10 -2.35 0.51
C SER A 45 -11.19 -1.22 -0.51
N PHE A 46 -10.06 -0.62 -0.88
CA PHE A 46 -10.00 0.40 -1.91
C PHE A 46 -10.40 -0.15 -3.28
N GLU A 47 -9.86 -1.31 -3.67
CA GLU A 47 -10.12 -1.91 -4.98
C GLU A 47 -11.57 -2.40 -5.13
N LEU A 48 -12.16 -2.96 -4.07
CA LEU A 48 -13.58 -3.29 -4.03
C LEU A 48 -14.46 -2.04 -4.22
N ALA A 49 -14.14 -0.94 -3.52
CA ALA A 49 -14.86 0.32 -3.67
C ALA A 49 -14.70 0.92 -5.09
N PHE A 50 -13.51 0.79 -5.69
CA PHE A 50 -13.27 1.17 -7.08
C PHE A 50 -14.17 0.38 -8.05
N ILE A 51 -14.31 -0.93 -7.86
CA ILE A 51 -15.21 -1.75 -8.67
C ILE A 51 -16.66 -1.32 -8.45
N ASP A 52 -17.10 -1.12 -7.20
CA ASP A 52 -18.48 -0.67 -6.92
C ASP A 52 -18.79 0.70 -7.54
N GLU A 53 -17.80 1.58 -7.65
CA GLU A 53 -17.96 2.90 -8.25
C GLU A 53 -18.05 2.86 -9.79
N PHE A 54 -17.23 2.02 -10.44
CA PHE A 54 -17.02 2.08 -11.90
C PHE A 54 -17.56 0.87 -12.68
N ALA A 55 -17.87 -0.24 -12.02
CA ALA A 55 -18.52 -1.41 -12.62
C ALA A 55 -20.05 -1.39 -12.41
N VAL A 56 -20.67 -0.21 -12.57
CA VAL A 56 -22.12 -0.03 -12.47
C VAL A 56 -22.79 -0.14 -13.85
N PRO A 57 -23.69 -1.12 -14.08
CA PRO A 57 -24.41 -1.26 -15.34
C PRO A 57 -25.26 -0.02 -15.66
N GLY A 58 -25.25 0.41 -16.93
CA GLY A 58 -26.03 1.56 -17.40
C GLY A 58 -25.55 2.94 -16.91
N LYS A 59 -24.52 3.00 -16.04
CA LYS A 59 -23.89 4.27 -15.64
C LYS A 59 -23.07 4.84 -16.79
N HIS A 60 -23.22 6.15 -17.05
CA HIS A 60 -22.37 6.84 -18.01
C HIS A 60 -20.91 6.81 -17.55
N PHE A 61 -20.00 6.44 -18.45
CA PHE A 61 -18.58 6.35 -18.13
C PHE A 61 -17.93 7.72 -18.10
N ASN A 62 -17.50 8.17 -16.91
CA ASN A 62 -16.70 9.38 -16.73
C ASN A 62 -15.21 9.01 -16.66
N SER A 63 -14.49 9.20 -17.78
CA SER A 63 -13.07 8.86 -17.86
C SER A 63 -12.21 9.69 -16.91
N THR A 64 -12.53 10.97 -16.69
CA THR A 64 -11.77 11.85 -15.81
C THR A 64 -11.83 11.38 -14.35
N ALA A 65 -13.03 11.04 -13.86
CA ALA A 65 -13.21 10.50 -12.52
C ALA A 65 -12.52 9.14 -12.36
N PHE A 66 -12.63 8.29 -13.39
CA PHE A 66 -11.97 7.00 -13.43
C PHE A 66 -10.43 7.14 -13.34
N ASP A 67 -9.84 8.00 -14.17
CA ASP A 67 -8.39 8.23 -14.21
C ASP A 67 -7.88 8.82 -12.89
N ALA A 68 -8.65 9.72 -12.28
CA ALA A 68 -8.33 10.25 -10.95
C ALA A 68 -8.30 9.13 -9.89
N LYS A 69 -9.27 8.22 -9.91
CA LYS A 69 -9.32 7.10 -8.95
C LYS A 69 -8.22 6.07 -9.21
N VAL A 70 -7.88 5.80 -10.46
CA VAL A 70 -6.72 4.95 -10.82
C VAL A 70 -5.42 5.56 -10.30
N ASN A 71 -5.23 6.88 -10.44
CA ASN A 71 -4.05 7.56 -9.92
C ASN A 71 -3.99 7.52 -8.38
N GLU A 72 -5.13 7.67 -7.71
CA GLU A 72 -5.22 7.49 -6.24
C GLU A 72 -4.79 6.07 -5.83
N GLY A 73 -5.30 5.04 -6.51
CA GLY A 73 -4.92 3.65 -6.27
C GLY A 73 -3.43 3.42 -6.48
N ASN A 74 -2.88 3.89 -7.59
CA ASN A 74 -1.45 3.82 -7.89
C ASN A 74 -0.60 4.45 -6.79
N ALA A 75 -0.99 5.62 -6.30
CA ALA A 75 -0.30 6.28 -5.19
C ALA A 75 -0.35 5.44 -3.91
N LYS A 76 -1.50 4.84 -3.57
CA LYS A 76 -1.65 3.96 -2.40
C LYS A 76 -0.76 2.72 -2.50
N PHE A 77 -0.74 2.04 -3.66
CA PHE A 77 0.13 0.87 -3.87
C PHE A 77 1.61 1.24 -3.78
N GLN A 78 2.04 2.33 -4.41
CA GLN A 78 3.42 2.79 -4.35
C GLN A 78 3.83 3.14 -2.92
N GLN A 79 2.94 3.83 -2.17
CA GLN A 79 3.16 4.12 -0.77
C GLN A 79 3.28 2.84 0.06
N ALA A 80 2.47 1.81 -0.21
CA ALA A 80 2.55 0.53 0.47
C ALA A 80 3.88 -0.18 0.21
N ILE A 81 4.28 -0.28 -1.06
CA ILE A 81 5.56 -0.89 -1.46
C ILE A 81 6.75 -0.18 -0.81
N ALA A 82 6.73 1.16 -0.79
CA ALA A 82 7.81 1.98 -0.23
C ALA A 82 7.89 1.88 1.31
N ASN A 83 6.75 1.86 1.99
CA ASN A 83 6.67 1.95 3.45
C ASN A 83 6.64 0.60 4.17
N ASP A 84 6.48 -0.53 3.45
CA ASP A 84 6.43 -1.83 4.10
C ASP A 84 7.78 -2.16 4.77
N LYS A 85 7.69 -2.38 6.09
CA LYS A 85 8.80 -2.76 6.97
C LYS A 85 9.04 -4.27 6.94
N PHE A 86 8.06 -5.06 6.51
CA PHE A 86 8.18 -6.48 6.31
C PHE A 86 8.55 -6.77 4.84
N THR A 87 9.84 -6.63 4.53
CA THR A 87 10.38 -6.65 3.16
C THR A 87 10.01 -7.89 2.34
N ALA A 88 9.76 -9.03 2.99
CA ALA A 88 9.31 -10.26 2.35
C ALA A 88 7.94 -10.12 1.65
N ARG A 89 7.11 -9.12 2.03
CA ARG A 89 5.81 -8.83 1.39
C ARG A 89 5.88 -7.86 0.22
N ARG A 90 7.03 -7.24 -0.05
CA ARG A 90 7.17 -6.32 -1.20
C ARG A 90 6.84 -6.96 -2.55
N PRO A 91 7.29 -8.20 -2.87
CA PRO A 91 6.88 -8.84 -4.11
C PRO A 91 5.36 -9.01 -4.21
N VAL A 92 4.71 -9.41 -3.11
CA VAL A 92 3.24 -9.53 -3.04
C VAL A 92 2.56 -8.18 -3.32
N LEU A 93 3.05 -7.08 -2.73
CA LEU A 93 2.49 -5.75 -2.99
C LEU A 93 2.69 -5.29 -4.44
N VAL A 94 3.81 -5.65 -5.07
CA VAL A 94 4.06 -5.39 -6.50
C VAL A 94 3.09 -6.17 -7.37
N ASP A 95 2.86 -7.45 -7.05
CA ASP A 95 1.91 -8.30 -7.77
C ASP A 95 0.47 -7.77 -7.63
N LEU A 96 0.06 -7.37 -6.42
CA LEU A 96 -1.25 -6.76 -6.19
C LEU A 96 -1.43 -5.45 -6.97
N LYS A 97 -0.38 -4.63 -7.08
CA LYS A 97 -0.42 -3.44 -7.94
C LYS A 97 -0.63 -3.84 -9.41
N GLY A 98 0.08 -4.86 -9.89
CA GLY A 98 -0.09 -5.37 -11.25
C GLY A 98 -1.52 -5.85 -11.52
N GLN A 99 -2.14 -6.52 -10.53
CA GLN A 99 -3.54 -6.91 -10.60
C GLN A 99 -4.48 -5.71 -10.69
N PHE A 100 -4.29 -4.69 -9.84
CA PHE A 100 -5.08 -3.47 -9.89
C PHE A 100 -4.99 -2.76 -11.25
N ASP A 101 -3.77 -2.67 -11.83
CA ASP A 101 -3.57 -2.08 -13.15
C ASP A 101 -4.34 -2.87 -14.24
N ALA A 102 -4.34 -4.20 -14.16
CA ALA A 102 -5.06 -5.07 -15.08
C ALA A 102 -6.59 -4.92 -14.94
N ASP A 103 -7.10 -4.87 -13.70
CA ASP A 103 -8.52 -4.69 -13.43
C ASP A 103 -9.01 -3.30 -13.85
N ALA A 104 -8.23 -2.25 -13.60
CA ALA A 104 -8.51 -0.92 -14.10
C ALA A 104 -8.53 -0.88 -15.64
N ALA A 105 -7.55 -1.48 -16.32
CA ALA A 105 -7.53 -1.54 -17.78
C ALA A 105 -8.74 -2.30 -18.34
N HIS A 106 -9.07 -3.45 -17.75
CA HIS A 106 -10.21 -4.27 -18.14
C HIS A 106 -11.52 -3.47 -17.99
N LEU A 107 -11.74 -2.88 -16.81
CA LEU A 107 -12.94 -2.12 -16.49
C LEU A 107 -13.08 -0.88 -17.36
N ARG A 108 -12.00 -0.12 -17.58
CA ARG A 108 -11.98 1.02 -18.51
C ARG A 108 -12.50 0.61 -19.88
N SER A 109 -12.01 -0.52 -20.40
CA SER A 109 -12.40 -0.98 -21.74
C SER A 109 -13.86 -1.43 -21.79
N LYS A 110 -14.41 -2.00 -20.71
CA LYS A 110 -15.83 -2.42 -20.65
C LYS A 110 -16.73 -1.21 -20.49
N ALA A 111 -16.40 -0.30 -19.58
CA ALA A 111 -17.18 0.89 -19.26
C ALA A 111 -17.26 1.85 -20.45
N SER A 112 -16.15 2.10 -21.16
CA SER A 112 -16.14 2.97 -22.35
C SER A 112 -16.99 2.45 -23.50
N ARG A 113 -17.28 1.14 -23.52
CA ARG A 113 -18.12 0.48 -24.54
C ARG A 113 -19.55 0.22 -24.05
N GLY A 114 -19.90 0.66 -22.84
CA GLY A 114 -21.20 0.37 -22.23
C GLY A 114 -21.44 -1.12 -21.96
N LYS A 115 -20.37 -1.92 -21.82
CA LYS A 115 -20.40 -3.39 -21.66
C LYS A 115 -20.21 -3.85 -20.22
N VAL A 116 -20.49 -2.99 -19.26
CA VAL A 116 -20.47 -3.34 -17.83
C VAL A 116 -21.75 -4.10 -17.49
N THR A 117 -21.61 -5.29 -16.92
CA THR A 117 -22.73 -6.14 -16.50
C THR A 117 -22.67 -6.41 -15.00
N PRO A 118 -23.79 -6.77 -14.34
CA PRO A 118 -23.77 -7.20 -12.94
C PRO A 118 -22.83 -8.40 -12.72
N ALA A 119 -22.77 -9.32 -13.70
CA ALA A 119 -21.89 -10.48 -13.66
C ALA A 119 -20.42 -10.06 -13.62
N LEU A 120 -20.01 -9.12 -14.48
CA LEU A 120 -18.64 -8.58 -14.49
C LEU A 120 -18.25 -8.01 -13.13
N ALA A 121 -19.10 -7.16 -12.55
CA ALA A 121 -18.82 -6.55 -11.24
C ALA A 121 -18.70 -7.62 -10.13
N SER A 122 -19.52 -8.66 -10.19
CA SER A 122 -19.51 -9.75 -9.21
C SER A 122 -18.28 -10.64 -9.36
N GLU A 123 -17.90 -10.97 -10.59
CA GLU A 123 -16.69 -11.74 -10.92
C GLU A 123 -15.44 -10.99 -10.49
N MET A 124 -15.29 -9.71 -10.86
CA MET A 124 -14.14 -8.91 -10.44
C MET A 124 -13.99 -8.83 -8.92
N LYS A 125 -15.10 -8.59 -8.18
CA LYS A 125 -15.04 -8.58 -6.70
C LYS A 125 -14.66 -9.94 -6.12
N LYS A 126 -15.13 -11.03 -6.72
CA LYS A 126 -14.74 -12.39 -6.32
C LYS A 126 -13.26 -12.64 -6.55
N ASP A 127 -12.73 -12.23 -7.69
CA ASP A 127 -11.32 -12.38 -8.04
C ASP A 127 -10.42 -11.54 -7.13
N VAL A 128 -10.78 -10.27 -6.89
CA VAL A 128 -10.12 -9.42 -5.89
C VAL A 128 -10.09 -10.11 -4.53
N ASN A 129 -11.25 -10.56 -4.02
CA ASN A 129 -11.28 -11.25 -2.73
C ASN A 129 -10.33 -12.45 -2.68
N LYS A 130 -10.35 -13.30 -3.70
CA LYS A 130 -9.48 -14.48 -3.79
C LYS A 130 -8.00 -14.11 -3.81
N ILE A 131 -7.60 -13.10 -4.59
CA ILE A 131 -6.21 -12.67 -4.73
C ILE A 131 -5.70 -12.09 -3.40
N TYR A 132 -6.49 -11.27 -2.73
CA TYR A 132 -6.11 -10.69 -1.45
C TYR A 132 -6.14 -11.70 -0.30
N ASP A 133 -7.07 -12.64 -0.28
CA ASP A 133 -7.07 -13.74 0.70
C ASP A 133 -5.80 -14.59 0.54
N HIS A 134 -5.41 -14.92 -0.70
CA HIS A 134 -4.15 -15.61 -0.96
C HIS A 134 -2.93 -14.78 -0.53
N ALA A 135 -2.92 -13.47 -0.82
CA ALA A 135 -1.86 -12.57 -0.36
C ALA A 135 -1.74 -12.58 1.18
N LEU A 136 -2.86 -12.62 1.90
CA LEU A 136 -2.93 -12.67 3.36
C LEU A 136 -2.66 -14.07 3.94
N GLY A 137 -2.66 -15.12 3.12
CA GLY A 137 -2.49 -16.51 3.54
C GLY A 137 -3.74 -17.10 4.17
N ARG A 138 -4.92 -16.77 3.64
CA ARG A 138 -6.23 -17.29 4.05
C ARG A 138 -6.83 -18.22 3.00
#